data_AF-Q4DBL3-F1
#
_entry.id   AF-Q4DBL3-F1
#
_cell.length_a   1.000
_cell.length_b   1.000
_cell.length_c   1.000
_cell.angle_alpha   90.00
_cell.angle_beta   90.00
_cell.angle_gamma   90.00
#
_symmetry.space_group_name_H-M   'P 1'
#
loop_
_entity.id
_entity.type
_entity.pdbx_description
1 polymer ?
#
loop_
_entity_poly.entity_id
_entity_poly.type
_entity_poly.pdbx_seq_one_letter_code
_entity_poly.pdbx_strand_id
1 'polypeptide(L)'
;SSHNDQRTAQQVGALRTTLTLLNDFESFYDNILVTFPCVQLMDTTPDAAEQMMPILSRQYYQLADWVVLVEVSTTQPPITETWVQSVDREASTLVLRRTDIASPWGLIFNQCGQIVDIDTSLRSVSEEGEELHRLLCCTTEGAKIVAVNSTTIPDISSVGAEEVLEIFKNATKSNKRIAIQLANGALKQPSVQQLAFLLPNQGGEGSSGQRATLVLHRPDRSMPWGCELKEELIVSGLPKRCTSVRARNFLADYRGRVALMAVNGVEVTTVAQAEALCAHTETIVMNFVVVAPSMAERSKGSLSEKVSLALTQDQIEKAREKPLVGKKSAKQSGERKKKTKGQQQRKQHENAEDLDAKADDVYTADANEAEELTAEPDKHAEEDDVKETYPMVADDEATPDDTSGMEGKLQEGSKETEERLPAAGETPEPLVLPNNITIELLTPEEMVIRRDSSEEKWGLSLESSGEGAERTMRVRALPDLPSKRDARRKHPFYKTFMKPPVKTEWRIQSVNGVPSLRAAEFLDIMRRALRMRIQFFKGR
;
A
#
# COMPACT_ATOMS: atom_id res chain seq x y z
N SER A 1 40.51 -34.21 -5.40
CA SER A 1 39.10 -34.00 -5.03
C SER A 1 38.95 -32.60 -4.44
N SER A 2 38.83 -31.57 -5.29
CA SER A 2 38.83 -30.16 -4.85
C SER A 2 38.28 -29.20 -5.92
N HIS A 3 37.35 -29.67 -6.76
CA HIS A 3 36.96 -28.94 -7.98
C HIS A 3 35.68 -28.09 -7.86
N ASN A 4 35.15 -27.87 -6.64
CA ASN A 4 33.79 -27.32 -6.46
C ASN A 4 33.65 -25.99 -5.68
N ASP A 5 34.72 -25.37 -5.15
CA ASP A 5 34.58 -24.22 -4.24
C ASP A 5 35.04 -22.86 -4.77
N GLN A 6 35.42 -22.73 -6.05
CA GLN A 6 35.78 -21.43 -6.64
C GLN A 6 34.70 -20.95 -7.60
N ARG A 7 33.52 -20.59 -7.08
CA ARG A 7 32.73 -19.57 -7.79
C ARG A 7 33.58 -18.31 -7.79
N THR A 8 33.89 -17.77 -8.97
CA THR A 8 34.68 -16.54 -9.04
C THR A 8 33.89 -15.42 -8.33
N ALA A 9 34.57 -14.50 -7.64
CA ALA A 9 33.90 -13.37 -6.97
C ALA A 9 32.96 -12.62 -7.92
N GLN A 10 33.33 -12.55 -9.21
CA GLN A 10 32.51 -12.01 -10.28
C GLN A 10 31.21 -12.79 -10.52
N GLN A 11 31.22 -14.12 -10.49
CA GLN A 11 29.99 -14.93 -10.62
C GLN A 11 29.05 -14.72 -9.44
N VAL A 12 29.60 -14.63 -8.22
CA VAL A 12 28.80 -14.34 -7.02
C VAL A 12 28.23 -12.92 -7.09
N GLY A 13 29.04 -11.93 -7.47
CA GLY A 13 28.60 -10.55 -7.66
C GLY A 13 27.51 -10.42 -8.74
N ALA A 14 27.68 -11.09 -9.88
CA ALA A 14 26.67 -11.10 -10.94
C ALA A 14 25.35 -11.72 -10.48
N LEU A 15 25.40 -12.82 -9.70
CA LEU A 15 24.21 -13.45 -9.13
C LEU A 15 23.49 -12.53 -8.14
N ARG A 16 24.23 -11.87 -7.24
CA ARG A 16 23.67 -10.89 -6.28
C ARG A 16 23.04 -9.69 -6.99
N THR A 17 23.72 -9.16 -8.01
CA THR A 17 23.21 -8.07 -8.84
C THR A 17 21.90 -8.48 -9.53
N THR A 18 21.87 -9.68 -10.13
CA THR A 18 20.67 -10.22 -10.78
C THR A 18 19.50 -10.39 -9.81
N LEU A 19 19.77 -10.90 -8.61
CA LEU A 19 18.75 -11.07 -7.57
C LEU A 19 18.21 -9.71 -7.08
N THR A 20 19.08 -8.71 -6.94
CA THR A 20 18.69 -7.34 -6.55
C THR A 20 17.78 -6.72 -7.61
N LEU A 21 18.16 -6.80 -8.90
CA LEU A 21 17.33 -6.33 -10.01
C LEU A 21 15.98 -7.04 -10.08
N LEU A 22 15.94 -8.35 -9.79
CA LEU A 22 14.69 -9.10 -9.75
C LEU A 22 13.77 -8.62 -8.62
N ASN A 23 14.31 -8.39 -7.42
CA ASN A 23 13.55 -7.86 -6.29
C ASN A 23 13.00 -6.45 -6.59
N ASP A 24 13.79 -5.60 -7.26
CA ASP A 24 13.34 -4.28 -7.70
C ASP A 24 12.18 -4.39 -8.68
N PHE A 25 12.27 -5.29 -9.66
CA PHE A 25 11.19 -5.53 -10.61
C PHE A 25 9.91 -5.99 -9.92
N GLU A 26 10.00 -6.96 -9.00
CA GLU A 26 8.86 -7.41 -8.21
C GLU A 26 8.25 -6.24 -7.43
N SER A 27 9.09 -5.38 -6.84
CA SER A 27 8.63 -4.18 -6.15
C SER A 27 7.87 -3.21 -7.05
N PHE A 28 8.43 -2.87 -8.22
CA PHE A 28 7.79 -1.97 -9.17
C PHE A 28 6.49 -2.57 -9.71
N TYR A 29 6.48 -3.86 -10.01
CA TYR A 29 5.31 -4.57 -10.50
C TYR A 29 4.18 -4.58 -9.46
N ASP A 30 4.49 -4.93 -8.21
CA ASP A 30 3.53 -4.90 -7.11
C ASP A 30 2.98 -3.48 -6.88
N ASN A 31 3.84 -2.47 -6.92
CA ASN A 31 3.45 -1.07 -6.80
C ASN A 31 2.50 -0.62 -7.92
N ILE A 32 2.67 -1.12 -9.14
CA ILE A 32 1.73 -0.86 -10.24
C ILE A 32 0.39 -1.54 -9.95
N LEU A 33 0.41 -2.82 -9.56
CA LEU A 33 -0.81 -3.59 -9.30
C LEU A 33 -1.68 -2.98 -8.19
N VAL A 34 -1.07 -2.48 -7.10
CA VAL A 34 -1.83 -1.87 -6.00
C VAL A 34 -2.55 -0.57 -6.38
N THR A 35 -2.17 0.06 -7.50
CA THR A 35 -2.86 1.27 -8.01
C THR A 35 -4.05 0.96 -8.92
N PHE A 36 -4.23 -0.28 -9.37
CA PHE A 36 -5.37 -0.66 -10.21
C PHE A 36 -6.76 -0.34 -9.62
N PRO A 37 -7.02 -0.49 -8.31
CA PRO A 37 -8.27 -0.04 -7.71
C PRO A 37 -8.53 1.47 -7.91
N CYS A 38 -7.47 2.28 -7.97
CA CYS A 38 -7.59 3.71 -8.26
C CYS A 38 -7.87 3.99 -9.72
N VAL A 39 -7.31 3.20 -10.65
CA VAL A 39 -7.60 3.32 -12.09
C VAL A 39 -9.09 3.14 -12.36
N GLN A 40 -9.75 2.22 -11.65
CA GLN A 40 -11.21 2.05 -11.74
C GLN A 40 -12.00 3.30 -11.29
N LEU A 41 -11.45 4.11 -10.37
CA LEU A 41 -12.07 5.36 -9.93
C LEU A 41 -11.94 6.46 -10.98
N MET A 42 -10.87 6.43 -11.80
CA MET A 42 -10.63 7.43 -12.86
C MET A 42 -11.78 7.46 -13.88
N ASP A 43 -12.39 6.31 -14.18
CA ASP A 43 -13.55 6.23 -15.08
C ASP A 43 -14.82 6.90 -14.51
N THR A 44 -14.91 7.01 -13.18
CA THR A 44 -16.12 7.50 -12.49
C THR A 44 -15.99 8.92 -11.96
N THR A 45 -14.77 9.36 -11.68
CA THR A 45 -14.48 10.64 -11.03
C THR A 45 -13.33 11.32 -11.78
N PRO A 46 -13.56 12.33 -12.63
CA PRO A 46 -12.50 12.98 -13.39
C PRO A 46 -11.41 13.58 -12.49
N ASP A 47 -11.78 14.14 -11.33
CA ASP A 47 -10.82 14.62 -10.31
C ASP A 47 -9.88 13.51 -9.80
N ALA A 48 -10.31 12.24 -9.86
CA ALA A 48 -9.47 11.11 -9.51
C ALA A 48 -8.39 10.87 -10.57
N ALA A 49 -8.71 11.05 -11.85
CA ALA A 49 -7.72 10.95 -12.91
C ALA A 49 -6.61 11.99 -12.73
N GLU A 50 -6.96 13.25 -12.48
CA GLU A 50 -5.99 14.32 -12.24
C GLU A 50 -5.07 14.03 -11.05
N GLN A 51 -5.63 13.52 -9.95
CA GLN A 51 -4.83 13.14 -8.77
C GLN A 51 -3.96 11.89 -8.99
N MET A 52 -4.37 10.97 -9.88
CA MET A 52 -3.64 9.71 -10.14
C MET A 52 -2.54 9.82 -11.18
N MET A 53 -2.66 10.73 -12.16
CA MET A 53 -1.71 10.82 -13.27
C MET A 53 -0.24 10.96 -12.83
N PRO A 54 0.13 11.83 -11.86
CA PRO A 54 1.52 11.94 -11.41
C PRO A 54 2.09 10.63 -10.85
N ILE A 55 1.25 9.81 -10.22
CA ILE A 55 1.63 8.51 -9.63
C ILE A 55 1.93 7.50 -10.73
N LEU A 56 1.01 7.38 -11.69
CA LEU A 56 1.15 6.46 -12.82
C LEU A 56 2.35 6.82 -13.69
N SER A 57 2.59 8.13 -13.91
CA SER A 57 3.78 8.61 -14.61
C SER A 57 5.06 8.23 -13.87
N ARG A 58 5.11 8.45 -12.54
CA ARG A 58 6.28 8.06 -11.73
C ARG A 58 6.58 6.57 -11.83
N GLN A 59 5.57 5.72 -11.66
CA GLN A 59 5.74 4.26 -11.74
C GLN A 59 6.19 3.79 -13.13
N TYR A 60 5.66 4.43 -14.18
CA TYR A 60 6.09 4.17 -15.55
C TYR A 60 7.58 4.48 -15.76
N TYR A 61 8.04 5.65 -15.29
CA TYR A 61 9.46 6.01 -15.40
C TYR A 61 10.37 5.12 -14.56
N GLN A 62 9.97 4.73 -13.34
CA GLN A 62 10.72 3.77 -12.53
C GLN A 62 10.92 2.43 -13.26
N LEU A 63 9.87 1.93 -13.92
CA LEU A 63 9.99 0.70 -14.72
C LEU A 63 10.88 0.91 -15.95
N ALA A 64 10.82 2.07 -16.60
CA ALA A 64 11.69 2.40 -17.73
C ALA A 64 13.17 2.48 -17.31
N ASP A 65 13.46 3.14 -16.20
CA ASP A 65 14.80 3.27 -15.62
C ASP A 65 15.35 1.90 -15.23
N TRP A 66 14.51 1.02 -14.66
CA TRP A 66 14.89 -0.36 -14.37
C TRP A 66 15.31 -1.13 -15.63
N VAL A 67 14.61 -0.97 -16.77
CA VAL A 67 15.00 -1.61 -18.03
C VAL A 67 16.38 -1.16 -18.46
N VAL A 68 16.67 0.15 -18.38
CA VAL A 68 18.00 0.70 -18.70
C VAL A 68 19.06 0.11 -17.77
N LEU A 69 18.76 0.02 -16.47
CA LEU A 69 19.68 -0.52 -15.47
C LEU A 69 20.02 -2.00 -15.72
N VAL A 70 19.04 -2.80 -16.14
CA VAL A 70 19.24 -4.21 -16.53
C VAL A 70 20.14 -4.29 -17.76
N GLU A 71 19.91 -3.48 -18.79
CA GLU A 71 20.74 -3.46 -19.99
C GLU A 71 22.21 -3.11 -19.65
N VAL A 72 22.42 -2.07 -18.84
CA VAL A 72 23.76 -1.68 -18.39
C VAL A 72 24.42 -2.80 -17.57
N SER A 73 23.69 -3.41 -16.65
CA SER A 73 24.19 -4.50 -15.78
C SER A 73 24.54 -5.77 -16.55
N THR A 74 24.00 -5.97 -17.76
CA THR A 74 24.34 -7.12 -18.61
C THR A 74 25.60 -6.89 -19.45
N THR A 75 26.00 -5.64 -19.66
CA THR A 75 27.14 -5.28 -20.52
C THR A 75 28.42 -4.97 -19.75
N GLN A 76 28.29 -4.56 -18.48
CA GLN A 76 29.42 -4.21 -17.63
C GLN A 76 29.70 -5.31 -16.59
N PRO A 77 30.97 -5.59 -16.25
CA PRO A 77 31.28 -6.52 -15.16
C PRO A 77 30.84 -5.91 -13.81
N PRO A 78 30.34 -6.73 -12.87
CA PRO A 78 29.91 -6.25 -11.57
C PRO A 78 31.08 -5.68 -10.77
N ILE A 79 30.83 -4.62 -10.01
CA ILE A 79 31.78 -4.03 -9.08
C ILE A 79 31.89 -4.95 -7.86
N THR A 80 32.97 -5.73 -7.78
CA THR A 80 33.20 -6.69 -6.69
C THR A 80 34.18 -6.21 -5.62
N GLU A 81 34.88 -5.12 -5.90
CA GLU A 81 36.04 -4.66 -5.13
C GLU A 81 35.78 -3.37 -4.35
N THR A 82 34.58 -2.81 -4.48
CA THR A 82 34.14 -1.58 -3.79
C THR A 82 32.91 -1.92 -2.96
N TRP A 83 32.80 -1.35 -1.77
CA TRP A 83 31.62 -1.47 -0.91
C TRP A 83 31.39 -0.18 -0.12
N VAL A 84 30.16 -0.02 0.35
CA VAL A 84 29.80 1.05 1.28
C VAL A 84 30.14 0.56 2.69
N GLN A 85 31.01 1.28 3.39
CA GLN A 85 31.44 0.90 4.73
C GLN A 85 30.46 1.40 5.80
N SER A 86 29.94 2.62 5.65
CA SER A 86 29.02 3.22 6.62
C SER A 86 28.23 4.35 5.98
N VAL A 87 27.00 4.53 6.46
CA VAL A 87 26.10 5.63 6.11
C VAL A 87 25.60 6.26 7.40
N ASP A 88 25.92 7.54 7.61
CA ASP A 88 25.42 8.33 8.73
C ASP A 88 24.35 9.30 8.24
N ARG A 89 23.11 9.02 8.61
CA ARG A 89 21.94 9.82 8.24
C ARG A 89 21.93 11.20 8.90
N GLU A 90 22.40 11.31 10.14
CA GLU A 90 22.35 12.55 10.93
C GLU A 90 23.42 13.51 10.44
N ALA A 91 24.66 13.03 10.33
CA ALA A 91 25.76 13.80 9.79
C ALA A 91 25.66 14.00 8.28
N SER A 92 24.77 13.27 7.58
CA SER A 92 24.73 13.23 6.10
C SER A 92 26.09 12.86 5.51
N THR A 93 26.78 11.88 6.12
CA THR A 93 28.08 11.39 5.67
C THR A 93 28.00 9.94 5.22
N LEU A 94 28.86 9.58 4.29
CA LEU A 94 29.00 8.20 3.86
C LEU A 94 30.47 7.87 3.57
N VAL A 95 30.84 6.62 3.78
CA VAL A 95 32.22 6.15 3.60
C VAL A 95 32.20 4.97 2.65
N LEU A 96 32.95 5.07 1.54
CA LEU A 96 33.20 3.94 0.64
C LEU A 96 34.62 3.44 0.81
N ARG A 97 34.80 2.13 0.60
CA ARG A 97 36.10 1.47 0.52
C ARG A 97 36.21 0.66 -0.76
N ARG A 98 37.43 0.55 -1.27
CA ARG A 98 37.79 -0.34 -2.37
C ARG A 98 39.11 -1.06 -2.12
N THR A 99 39.27 -2.26 -2.63
CA THR A 99 40.50 -3.05 -2.49
C THR A 99 41.61 -2.54 -3.41
N ASP A 100 41.26 -2.17 -4.65
CA ASP A 100 42.17 -1.64 -5.65
C ASP A 100 41.81 -0.19 -6.03
N ILE A 101 42.82 0.61 -6.35
CA ILE A 101 42.69 2.00 -6.76
C ILE A 101 42.11 2.10 -8.18
N ALA A 102 42.21 1.03 -8.98
CA ALA A 102 41.58 0.97 -10.29
C ALA A 102 40.07 0.68 -10.24
N SER A 103 39.55 0.10 -9.14
CA SER A 103 38.15 -0.28 -9.04
C SER A 103 37.24 0.96 -9.02
N PRO A 104 36.13 0.96 -9.78
CA PRO A 104 35.20 2.08 -9.83
C PRO A 104 34.49 2.29 -8.49
N TRP A 105 34.12 3.53 -8.18
CA TRP A 105 33.37 3.87 -6.97
C TRP A 105 31.89 3.46 -7.04
N GLY A 106 31.33 3.27 -8.23
CA GLY A 106 29.92 2.91 -8.41
C GLY A 106 28.91 3.97 -7.97
N LEU A 107 29.28 5.26 -7.98
CA LEU A 107 28.36 6.36 -7.70
C LEU A 107 27.75 6.90 -9.00
N ILE A 108 26.43 7.12 -9.02
CA ILE A 108 25.69 7.62 -10.19
C ILE A 108 25.32 9.10 -9.96
N PHE A 109 25.68 9.95 -10.91
CA PHE A 109 25.49 11.39 -10.85
C PHE A 109 24.48 11.88 -11.90
N ASN A 110 23.67 12.88 -11.55
CA ASN A 110 22.86 13.60 -12.53
C ASN A 110 23.65 14.67 -13.29
N GLN A 111 22.97 15.37 -14.22
CA GLN A 111 23.56 16.46 -15.02
C GLN A 111 23.97 17.70 -14.19
N CYS A 112 23.52 17.79 -12.94
CA CYS A 112 23.87 18.83 -11.98
C CYS A 112 25.01 18.42 -11.04
N GLY A 113 25.59 17.21 -11.21
CA GLY A 113 26.68 16.72 -10.36
C GLY A 113 26.23 16.27 -8.96
N GLN A 114 24.94 16.01 -8.76
CA GLN A 114 24.40 15.45 -7.52
C GLN A 114 24.35 13.93 -7.61
N ILE A 115 24.59 13.23 -6.49
CA ILE A 115 24.48 11.78 -6.44
C ILE A 115 22.99 11.42 -6.44
N VAL A 116 22.55 10.67 -7.45
CA VAL A 116 21.15 10.24 -7.56
C VAL A 116 20.96 8.78 -7.18
N ASP A 117 22.00 7.97 -7.35
CA ASP A 117 21.95 6.54 -7.02
C ASP A 117 23.38 5.95 -6.92
N ILE A 118 23.46 4.65 -6.66
CA ILE A 118 24.65 3.83 -6.74
C ILE A 118 24.44 2.65 -7.69
N ASP A 119 25.54 2.12 -8.22
CA ASP A 119 25.52 0.95 -9.09
C ASP A 119 24.89 -0.26 -8.38
N THR A 120 24.05 -1.00 -9.08
CA THR A 120 23.33 -2.15 -8.52
C THR A 120 24.26 -3.22 -7.95
N SER A 121 25.43 -3.40 -8.55
CA SER A 121 26.42 -4.34 -8.04
C SER A 121 27.00 -3.87 -6.71
N LEU A 122 27.29 -2.57 -6.55
CA LEU A 122 27.73 -1.98 -5.28
C LEU A 122 26.65 -2.08 -4.20
N ARG A 123 25.39 -1.81 -4.56
CA ARG A 123 24.21 -1.96 -3.70
C ARG A 123 24.12 -3.39 -3.15
N SER A 124 24.32 -4.39 -4.01
CA SER A 124 24.17 -5.81 -3.67
C SER A 124 25.27 -6.40 -2.77
N VAL A 125 26.34 -5.65 -2.50
CA VAL A 125 27.51 -6.14 -1.75
C VAL A 125 27.35 -6.01 -0.23
N SER A 126 26.66 -4.98 0.24
CA SER A 126 26.58 -4.61 1.67
C SER A 126 25.21 -4.05 2.03
N GLU A 127 24.75 -4.28 3.27
CA GLU A 127 23.49 -3.70 3.77
C GLU A 127 23.53 -2.16 3.77
N GLU A 128 24.69 -1.58 4.03
CA GLU A 128 24.93 -0.13 3.94
C GLU A 128 24.80 0.39 2.50
N GLY A 129 25.02 -0.47 1.51
CA GLY A 129 24.81 -0.16 0.10
C GLY A 129 23.32 -0.07 -0.22
N GLU A 130 22.54 -1.05 0.23
CA GLU A 130 21.07 -1.01 0.16
C GLU A 130 20.51 0.21 0.89
N GLU A 131 21.02 0.51 2.08
CA GLU A 131 20.63 1.68 2.85
C GLU A 131 20.91 2.98 2.08
N LEU A 132 22.10 3.13 1.51
CA LEU A 132 22.44 4.31 0.72
C LEU A 132 21.52 4.46 -0.50
N HIS A 133 21.28 3.37 -1.24
CA HIS A 133 20.34 3.36 -2.37
C HIS A 133 18.96 3.85 -1.93
N ARG A 134 18.39 3.27 -0.86
CA ARG A 134 17.08 3.67 -0.33
C ARG A 134 17.03 5.17 0.01
N LEU A 135 18.07 5.71 0.64
CA LEU A 135 18.13 7.13 0.99
C LEU A 135 18.32 8.04 -0.23
N LEU A 136 19.03 7.60 -1.27
CA LEU A 136 19.21 8.37 -2.49
C LEU A 136 17.94 8.41 -3.35
N CYS A 137 17.22 7.28 -3.49
CA CYS A 137 15.93 7.22 -4.17
C CYS A 137 14.85 8.10 -3.52
N CYS A 138 15.06 8.48 -2.26
CA CYS A 138 14.22 9.41 -1.51
C CYS A 138 14.46 10.89 -1.85
N THR A 139 15.57 11.22 -2.52
CA THR A 139 15.92 12.60 -2.85
C THR A 139 15.19 13.06 -4.13
N THR A 140 14.65 14.28 -4.14
CA THR A 140 13.93 14.80 -5.32
C THR A 140 14.88 15.27 -6.42
N GLU A 141 16.04 15.80 -6.05
CA GLU A 141 17.02 16.38 -6.98
C GLU A 141 18.36 15.63 -6.96
N GLY A 142 18.54 14.62 -6.11
CA GLY A 142 19.84 14.04 -5.81
C GLY A 142 20.51 14.67 -4.58
N ALA A 143 21.49 13.97 -4.02
CA ALA A 143 22.30 14.42 -2.90
C ALA A 143 23.51 15.24 -3.38
N LYS A 144 23.54 16.53 -3.00
CA LYS A 144 24.66 17.43 -3.28
C LYS A 144 25.87 17.09 -2.41
N ILE A 145 27.05 16.96 -3.02
CA ILE A 145 28.32 16.77 -2.30
C ILE A 145 28.84 18.12 -1.81
N VAL A 146 29.20 18.19 -0.52
CA VAL A 146 29.80 19.36 0.14
C VAL A 146 31.31 19.18 0.33
N ALA A 147 31.76 17.96 0.67
CA ALA A 147 33.18 17.67 0.80
C ALA A 147 33.51 16.21 0.50
N VAL A 148 34.75 15.96 0.09
CA VAL A 148 35.32 14.63 -0.12
C VAL A 148 36.68 14.57 0.56
N ASN A 149 36.89 13.66 1.51
CA ASN A 149 38.14 13.51 2.27
C ASN A 149 38.67 14.84 2.87
N SER A 150 37.77 15.65 3.40
CA SER A 150 38.04 17.00 3.94
C SER A 150 38.30 18.10 2.91
N THR A 151 38.35 17.78 1.61
CA THR A 151 38.38 18.79 0.55
C THR A 151 36.96 19.28 0.29
N THR A 152 36.68 20.54 0.62
CA THR A 152 35.39 21.18 0.34
C THR A 152 35.20 21.38 -1.15
N ILE A 153 34.03 20.97 -1.66
CA ILE A 153 33.62 21.25 -3.03
C ILE A 153 32.96 22.64 -3.04
N PRO A 154 33.41 23.57 -3.89
CA PRO A 154 32.81 24.90 -3.99
C PRO A 154 31.30 24.84 -4.25
N ASP A 155 30.52 25.61 -3.48
CA ASP A 155 29.09 25.78 -3.74
C ASP A 155 28.91 26.74 -4.92
N ILE A 156 28.91 26.20 -6.14
CA ILE A 156 28.73 26.99 -7.36
C ILE A 156 27.45 26.53 -8.03
N SER A 157 26.37 27.25 -7.75
CA SER A 157 24.97 26.93 -8.12
C SER A 157 24.66 26.94 -9.63
N SER A 158 25.65 26.81 -10.51
CA SER A 158 25.46 26.88 -11.96
C SER A 158 26.59 26.24 -12.78
N VAL A 159 27.45 25.44 -12.14
CA VAL A 159 28.55 24.76 -12.82
C VAL A 159 28.13 23.35 -13.21
N GLY A 160 28.38 22.97 -14.46
CA GLY A 160 27.98 21.67 -15.00
C GLY A 160 28.58 20.49 -14.23
N ALA A 161 27.91 19.33 -14.28
CA ALA A 161 28.37 18.10 -13.62
C ALA A 161 29.85 17.76 -13.85
N GLU A 162 30.43 18.19 -14.97
CA GLU A 162 31.82 17.92 -15.35
C GLU A 162 32.85 18.43 -14.33
N GLU A 163 32.73 19.66 -13.82
CA GLU A 163 33.72 20.20 -12.87
C GLU A 163 33.63 19.50 -11.51
N VAL A 164 32.41 19.22 -11.03
CA VAL A 164 32.21 18.46 -9.79
C VAL A 164 32.81 17.05 -9.93
N LEU A 165 32.58 16.40 -11.08
CA LEU A 165 33.16 15.08 -11.36
C LEU A 165 34.69 15.14 -11.50
N GLU A 166 35.26 16.22 -12.02
CA GLU A 166 36.71 16.39 -12.11
C GLU A 166 37.34 16.59 -10.71
N ILE A 167 36.76 17.47 -9.89
CA ILE A 167 37.16 17.66 -8.48
C ILE A 167 37.07 16.33 -7.74
N PHE A 168 35.98 15.58 -7.93
CA PHE A 168 35.77 14.28 -7.33
C PHE A 168 36.81 13.24 -7.79
N LYS A 169 37.07 13.15 -9.10
CA LYS A 169 38.09 12.25 -9.65
C LYS A 169 39.47 12.58 -9.10
N ASN A 170 39.82 13.86 -9.00
CA ASN A 170 41.10 14.30 -8.48
C ASN A 170 41.25 14.01 -6.97
N ALA A 171 40.21 14.28 -6.17
CA ALA A 171 40.19 14.02 -4.74
C ALA A 171 40.22 12.52 -4.36
N THR A 172 39.85 11.63 -5.28
CA THR A 172 39.72 10.19 -5.03
C THR A 172 40.76 9.33 -5.75
N LYS A 173 41.57 9.91 -6.64
CA LYS A 173 42.49 9.20 -7.54
C LYS A 173 43.43 8.21 -6.86
N SER A 174 44.01 8.57 -5.72
CA SER A 174 44.97 7.75 -4.97
C SER A 174 44.36 7.00 -3.78
N ASN A 175 43.06 7.20 -3.52
CA ASN A 175 42.48 6.83 -2.24
C ASN A 175 41.72 5.50 -2.36
N LYS A 176 41.97 4.59 -1.42
CA LYS A 176 41.19 3.35 -1.25
C LYS A 176 39.96 3.53 -0.36
N ARG A 177 39.93 4.62 0.41
CA ARG A 177 38.81 5.01 1.26
C ARG A 177 38.42 6.44 0.91
N ILE A 178 37.14 6.69 0.75
CA ILE A 178 36.60 8.04 0.58
C ILE A 178 35.52 8.28 1.62
N ALA A 179 35.59 9.44 2.28
CA ALA A 179 34.52 9.96 3.11
C ALA A 179 33.86 11.12 2.36
N ILE A 180 32.57 11.00 2.09
CA ILE A 180 31.78 11.99 1.39
C ILE A 180 30.83 12.65 2.39
N GLN A 181 30.91 13.97 2.47
CA GLN A 181 29.98 14.81 3.20
C GLN A 181 28.94 15.35 2.22
N LEU A 182 27.67 15.08 2.49
CA LEU A 182 26.54 15.58 1.70
C LEU A 182 25.94 16.84 2.35
N ALA A 183 25.16 17.58 1.58
CA ALA A 183 24.41 18.72 2.09
C ALA A 183 23.49 18.31 3.24
N ASN A 184 23.33 19.20 4.22
CA ASN A 184 22.57 18.92 5.43
C ASN A 184 21.15 18.45 5.10
N GLY A 185 20.83 17.24 5.55
CA GLY A 185 19.52 16.64 5.35
C GLY A 185 19.30 15.98 4.00
N ALA A 186 20.33 15.86 3.16
CA ALA A 186 20.26 15.13 1.90
C ALA A 186 19.86 13.65 2.11
N LEU A 187 20.24 13.07 3.26
CA LEU A 187 19.90 11.69 3.64
C LEU A 187 18.75 11.61 4.66
N LYS A 188 17.97 12.68 4.85
CA LYS A 188 16.79 12.59 5.72
C LYS A 188 15.71 11.78 5.03
N GLN A 189 15.20 10.75 5.73
CA GLN A 189 14.10 9.95 5.23
C GLN A 189 12.86 10.84 4.99
N PRO A 190 12.24 10.80 3.79
CA PRO A 190 11.03 11.55 3.52
C PRO A 190 9.89 10.98 4.33
N SER A 191 8.95 11.82 4.74
CA SER A 191 7.71 11.34 5.35
C SER A 191 6.86 10.61 4.31
N VAL A 192 6.00 9.70 4.78
CA VAL A 192 4.82 9.23 4.04
C VAL A 192 4.14 10.42 3.36
N GLN A 193 3.74 10.28 2.10
CA GLN A 193 3.08 11.29 1.29
C GLN A 193 1.65 10.85 1.02
N GLN A 194 0.69 11.77 1.11
CA GLN A 194 -0.62 11.53 0.53
C GLN A 194 -0.53 11.80 -0.97
N LEU A 195 -0.71 10.76 -1.78
CA LEU A 195 -0.76 10.90 -3.23
C LEU A 195 -2.13 11.39 -3.71
N ALA A 196 -3.21 10.95 -3.06
CA ALA A 196 -4.56 11.42 -3.38
C ALA A 196 -5.56 11.23 -2.25
N PHE A 197 -6.61 12.04 -2.27
CA PHE A 197 -7.80 11.84 -1.45
C PHE A 197 -9.05 12.10 -2.28
N LEU A 198 -9.82 11.03 -2.49
CA LEU A 198 -10.98 11.00 -3.36
C LEU A 198 -12.24 10.88 -2.50
N LEU A 199 -13.17 11.80 -2.72
CA LEU A 199 -14.49 11.79 -2.10
C LEU A 199 -15.51 11.87 -3.24
N PRO A 200 -16.03 10.73 -3.72
CA PRO A 200 -17.04 10.71 -4.78
C PRO A 200 -18.27 11.51 -4.35
N ASN A 201 -18.89 12.22 -5.30
CA ASN A 201 -20.15 12.93 -5.06
C ASN A 201 -21.24 11.91 -4.77
N GLN A 202 -21.60 11.74 -3.50
CA GLN A 202 -22.62 10.81 -3.06
C GLN A 202 -23.81 11.63 -2.57
N GLY A 203 -24.96 11.47 -3.21
CA GLY A 203 -26.15 12.32 -3.07
C GLY A 203 -26.91 12.22 -1.74
N GLY A 204 -26.21 12.33 -0.61
CA GLY A 204 -26.80 12.45 0.72
C GLY A 204 -25.89 13.26 1.65
N GLU A 205 -26.35 14.45 2.05
CA GLU A 205 -25.68 15.23 3.10
C GLU A 205 -25.77 14.49 4.44
N GLY A 206 -24.63 14.24 5.09
CA GLY A 206 -24.57 13.84 6.50
C GLY A 206 -24.88 12.37 6.83
N SER A 207 -25.01 11.48 5.85
CA SER A 207 -25.52 10.12 6.05
C SER A 207 -24.48 9.01 5.79
N SER A 208 -24.29 8.10 6.76
CA SER A 208 -23.68 6.78 6.67
C SER A 208 -23.72 6.16 5.28
N GLY A 209 -22.65 5.46 4.93
CA GLY A 209 -22.43 4.92 3.60
C GLY A 209 -21.59 5.85 2.73
N GLN A 210 -21.29 7.08 3.19
CA GLN A 210 -20.34 7.94 2.50
C GLN A 210 -18.97 7.26 2.41
N ARG A 211 -18.39 7.25 1.22
CA ARG A 211 -17.12 6.57 0.94
C ARG A 211 -16.05 7.59 0.62
N ALA A 212 -14.83 7.28 1.07
CA ALA A 212 -13.65 8.03 0.68
C ALA A 212 -12.53 7.05 0.33
N THR A 213 -11.66 7.45 -0.58
CA THR A 213 -10.45 6.70 -0.92
C THR A 213 -9.25 7.56 -0.60
N LEU A 214 -8.31 7.01 0.16
CA LEU A 214 -7.05 7.65 0.49
C LEU A 214 -5.90 6.83 -0.09
N VAL A 215 -5.05 7.50 -0.87
CA VAL A 215 -3.85 6.89 -1.44
C VAL A 215 -2.65 7.47 -0.72
N LEU A 216 -1.91 6.62 -0.02
CA LEU A 216 -0.67 6.98 0.65
C LEU A 216 0.50 6.28 -0.03
N HIS A 217 1.65 6.95 -0.04
CA HIS A 217 2.91 6.39 -0.49
C HIS A 217 4.00 6.67 0.52
N ARG A 218 4.83 5.67 0.77
CA ARG A 218 6.05 5.79 1.53
C ARG A 218 7.21 5.44 0.61
N PRO A 219 8.32 6.17 0.69
CA PRO A 219 9.47 5.93 -0.18
C PRO A 219 10.25 4.66 0.21
N ASP A 220 10.04 4.14 1.42
CA ASP A 220 10.67 2.92 1.93
C ASP A 220 9.64 2.05 2.66
N ARG A 221 9.65 0.74 2.37
CA ARG A 221 8.82 -0.28 3.01
C ARG A 221 9.09 -0.42 4.50
N SER A 222 10.28 -0.03 4.97
CA SER A 222 10.61 -0.03 6.40
C SER A 222 9.88 1.07 7.19
N MET A 223 9.39 2.11 6.51
CA MET A 223 8.75 3.26 7.14
C MET A 223 7.33 2.94 7.62
N PRO A 224 6.97 3.19 8.89
CA PRO A 224 5.60 2.99 9.35
C PRO A 224 4.64 3.97 8.66
N TRP A 225 3.44 3.51 8.31
CA TRP A 225 2.41 4.35 7.69
C TRP A 225 1.91 5.48 8.60
N GLY A 226 1.96 5.28 9.93
CA GLY A 226 1.38 6.19 10.92
C GLY A 226 -0.15 6.19 10.94
N CYS A 227 -0.78 5.21 10.29
CA CYS A 227 -2.23 4.97 10.36
C CYS A 227 -2.52 4.08 11.57
N GLU A 228 -3.45 4.51 12.41
CA GLU A 228 -3.89 3.72 13.57
C GLU A 228 -5.33 3.23 13.34
N LEU A 229 -5.50 1.91 13.47
CA LEU A 229 -6.80 1.23 13.36
C LEU A 229 -7.16 0.61 14.71
N LYS A 230 -8.40 0.80 15.13
CA LYS A 230 -8.97 0.05 16.27
C LYS A 230 -9.42 -1.33 15.81
N GLU A 231 -9.69 -2.25 16.76
CA GLU A 231 -10.08 -3.65 16.52
C GLU A 231 -11.21 -3.82 15.49
N GLU A 232 -12.06 -2.80 15.33
CA GLU A 232 -13.22 -2.78 14.45
C GLU A 232 -12.95 -2.13 13.09
N LEU A 233 -11.67 -1.97 12.73
CA LEU A 233 -11.23 -1.26 11.53
C LEU A 233 -11.60 0.23 11.53
N ILE A 234 -12.01 0.79 12.68
CA ILE A 234 -12.27 2.23 12.82
C ILE A 234 -10.94 2.97 12.88
N VAL A 235 -10.79 3.95 11.99
CA VAL A 235 -9.60 4.80 11.92
C VAL A 235 -9.55 5.70 13.16
N SER A 236 -8.53 5.52 14.01
CA SER A 236 -8.28 6.38 15.17
C SER A 236 -7.34 7.54 14.85
N GLY A 237 -6.44 7.35 13.90
CA GLY A 237 -5.44 8.33 13.54
C GLY A 237 -4.90 8.13 12.12
N LEU A 238 -4.59 9.25 11.48
CA LEU A 238 -3.77 9.30 10.28
C LEU A 238 -2.55 10.18 10.54
N PRO A 239 -1.45 9.99 9.77
CA PRO A 239 -0.28 10.85 9.86
C PRO A 239 -0.66 12.32 9.55
N LYS A 240 -0.66 13.16 10.60
CA LYS A 240 -1.12 14.57 10.52
C LYS A 240 -0.30 15.44 9.57
N ARG A 241 0.99 15.10 9.38
CA ARG A 241 1.94 15.91 8.60
C ARG A 241 1.76 15.75 7.09
N CYS A 242 1.25 14.60 6.63
CA CYS A 242 1.16 14.30 5.21
C CYS A 242 -0.26 14.22 4.67
N THR A 243 -1.26 14.25 5.54
CA THR A 243 -2.66 14.24 5.14
C THR A 243 -3.14 15.62 4.73
N SER A 244 -3.78 15.69 3.57
CA SER A 244 -4.40 16.91 3.05
C SER A 244 -5.43 17.47 4.03
N VAL A 245 -5.68 18.79 3.95
CA VAL A 245 -6.74 19.45 4.72
C VAL A 245 -8.09 18.76 4.49
N ARG A 246 -8.39 18.36 3.24
CA ARG A 246 -9.64 17.67 2.88
C ARG A 246 -9.79 16.32 3.59
N ALA A 247 -8.73 15.49 3.63
CA ALA A 247 -8.75 14.20 4.32
C ALA A 247 -8.88 14.37 5.85
N ARG A 248 -8.17 15.35 6.42
CA ARG A 248 -8.26 15.67 7.86
C ARG A 248 -9.64 16.17 8.25
N ASN A 249 -10.25 17.05 7.45
CA ASN A 249 -11.61 17.54 7.68
C ASN A 249 -12.61 16.38 7.61
N PHE A 250 -12.51 15.51 6.60
CA PHE A 250 -13.39 14.34 6.50
C PHE A 250 -13.33 13.44 7.76
N LEU A 251 -12.13 13.14 8.26
CA LEU A 251 -12.00 12.35 9.50
C LEU A 251 -12.48 13.10 10.75
N ALA A 252 -12.34 14.42 10.78
CA ALA A 252 -12.84 15.24 11.88
C ALA A 252 -14.38 15.28 11.89
N ASP A 253 -15.00 15.47 10.72
CA ASP A 253 -16.46 15.53 10.53
C ASP A 253 -17.14 14.19 10.89
N TYR A 254 -16.44 13.08 10.64
CA TYR A 254 -16.91 11.72 10.92
C TYR A 254 -16.11 11.02 12.01
N ARG A 255 -15.61 11.76 13.01
CA ARG A 255 -14.75 11.23 14.07
C ARG A 255 -15.32 9.97 14.72
N GLY A 256 -14.54 8.89 14.74
CA GLY A 256 -14.93 7.60 15.32
C GLY A 256 -15.98 6.82 14.50
N ARG A 257 -16.36 7.32 13.31
CA ARG A 257 -17.34 6.69 12.42
C ARG A 257 -16.73 6.31 11.07
N VAL A 258 -15.43 6.48 10.87
CA VAL A 258 -14.77 6.11 9.60
C VAL A 258 -14.16 4.72 9.75
N ALA A 259 -14.77 3.73 9.10
CA ALA A 259 -14.30 2.35 9.06
C ALA A 259 -13.50 2.10 7.78
N LEU A 260 -12.39 1.37 7.89
CA LEU A 260 -11.66 0.82 6.77
C LEU A 260 -12.43 -0.38 6.20
N MET A 261 -12.77 -0.30 4.92
CA MET A 261 -13.55 -1.33 4.21
C MET A 261 -12.66 -2.21 3.35
N ALA A 262 -11.65 -1.63 2.70
CA ALA A 262 -10.73 -2.36 1.84
C ALA A 262 -9.36 -1.70 1.77
N VAL A 263 -8.32 -2.50 1.55
CA VAL A 263 -6.95 -2.07 1.28
C VAL A 263 -6.54 -2.65 -0.07
N ASN A 264 -6.02 -1.83 -0.98
CA ASN A 264 -5.58 -2.23 -2.32
C ASN A 264 -6.64 -3.04 -3.09
N GLY A 265 -7.93 -2.68 -2.89
CA GLY A 265 -9.07 -3.36 -3.52
C GLY A 265 -9.51 -4.65 -2.83
N VAL A 266 -8.79 -5.13 -1.82
CA VAL A 266 -9.14 -6.31 -1.03
C VAL A 266 -9.97 -5.90 0.19
N GLU A 267 -11.17 -6.44 0.32
CA GLU A 267 -12.02 -6.21 1.50
C GLU A 267 -11.33 -6.75 2.76
N VAL A 268 -11.29 -5.92 3.80
CA VAL A 268 -10.66 -6.26 5.08
C VAL A 268 -11.72 -6.52 6.14
N THR A 269 -11.49 -7.54 6.95
CA THR A 269 -12.39 -7.96 8.05
C THR A 269 -11.74 -7.85 9.42
N THR A 270 -10.41 -7.86 9.49
CA THR A 270 -9.64 -7.77 10.73
C THR A 270 -8.49 -6.78 10.57
N VAL A 271 -8.04 -6.18 11.69
CA VAL A 271 -6.89 -5.26 11.71
C VAL A 271 -5.63 -5.97 11.21
N ALA A 272 -5.38 -7.21 11.65
CA ALA A 272 -4.24 -8.01 11.22
C ALA A 272 -4.20 -8.22 9.69
N GLN A 273 -5.37 -8.43 9.06
CA GLN A 273 -5.46 -8.53 7.60
C GLN A 273 -5.11 -7.19 6.93
N ALA A 274 -5.61 -6.07 7.46
CA ALA A 274 -5.30 -4.75 6.94
C ALA A 274 -3.81 -4.42 7.07
N GLU A 275 -3.20 -4.71 8.22
CA GLU A 275 -1.76 -4.53 8.46
C GLU A 275 -0.91 -5.38 7.52
N ALA A 276 -1.26 -6.66 7.34
CA ALA A 276 -0.54 -7.55 6.43
C ALA A 276 -0.55 -7.04 4.97
N LEU A 277 -1.69 -6.50 4.51
CA LEU A 277 -1.81 -5.90 3.17
C LEU A 277 -1.01 -4.59 3.03
N CYS A 278 -0.77 -3.88 4.13
CA CYS A 278 0.00 -2.64 4.15
C CYS A 278 1.51 -2.85 4.36
N ALA A 279 1.93 -3.96 4.97
CA ALA A 279 3.31 -4.14 5.45
C ALA A 279 4.36 -4.17 4.34
N HIS A 280 4.06 -4.77 3.18
CA HIS A 280 5.04 -5.04 2.12
C HIS A 280 4.88 -4.17 0.87
N THR A 281 4.08 -3.10 0.95
CA THR A 281 3.78 -2.21 -0.18
C THR A 281 4.33 -0.81 0.07
N GLU A 282 4.80 -0.12 -0.96
CA GLU A 282 5.20 1.29 -0.85
C GLU A 282 4.02 2.23 -1.10
N THR A 283 2.97 1.72 -1.72
CA THR A 283 1.72 2.46 -1.98
C THR A 283 0.54 1.67 -1.43
N ILE A 284 -0.33 2.34 -0.69
CA ILE A 284 -1.58 1.76 -0.21
C ILE A 284 -2.77 2.60 -0.65
N VAL A 285 -3.82 1.90 -1.04
CA VAL A 285 -5.13 2.45 -1.38
C VAL A 285 -6.11 2.00 -0.31
N MET A 286 -6.46 2.91 0.59
CA MET A 286 -7.42 2.67 1.65
C MET A 286 -8.80 3.17 1.23
N ASN A 287 -9.77 2.27 1.22
CA ASN A 287 -11.18 2.62 1.00
C ASN A 287 -11.90 2.66 2.34
N PHE A 288 -12.48 3.81 2.63
CA PHE A 288 -13.22 4.08 3.85
C PHE A 288 -14.72 4.13 3.59
N VAL A 289 -15.48 3.86 4.66
CA VAL A 289 -16.92 4.08 4.73
C VAL A 289 -17.30 4.73 6.05
N VAL A 290 -18.19 5.71 6.01
CA VAL A 290 -18.79 6.31 7.21
C VAL A 290 -19.87 5.36 7.73
N VAL A 291 -19.71 4.85 8.94
CA VAL A 291 -20.69 3.99 9.62
C VAL A 291 -21.68 4.82 10.45
N ALA A 292 -22.88 4.29 10.64
CA ALA A 292 -23.87 4.90 11.54
C ALA A 292 -23.35 4.89 13.00
N PRO A 293 -23.70 5.90 13.83
CA PRO A 293 -23.29 5.94 15.23
C PRO A 293 -23.64 4.67 16.02
N SER A 294 -24.83 4.09 15.77
CA SER A 294 -25.30 2.87 16.43
C SER A 294 -24.44 1.63 16.13
N MET A 295 -23.78 1.60 14.97
CA MET A 295 -22.85 0.53 14.61
C MET A 295 -21.49 0.73 15.28
N ALA A 296 -21.02 1.97 15.39
CA ALA A 296 -19.76 2.30 16.07
C ALA A 296 -19.82 2.08 17.60
N GLU A 297 -21.00 2.19 18.21
CA GLU A 297 -21.16 2.02 19.67
C GLU A 297 -21.30 0.57 20.12
N ARG A 298 -21.98 -0.31 19.36
CA ARG A 298 -22.10 -1.75 19.70
C ARG A 298 -20.75 -2.45 19.81
N SER A 299 -19.82 -1.89 19.09
CA SER A 299 -18.47 -2.31 18.89
C SER A 299 -17.63 -2.15 20.19
N LYS A 300 -17.94 -1.14 21.04
CA LYS A 300 -17.32 -0.98 22.36
C LYS A 300 -17.68 -2.03 23.42
N GLY A 301 -18.62 -2.95 23.15
CA GLY A 301 -19.23 -3.78 24.21
C GLY A 301 -19.38 -5.27 23.92
N SER A 302 -18.83 -5.81 22.84
CA SER A 302 -19.20 -7.14 22.36
C SER A 302 -18.05 -7.91 21.71
N LEU A 303 -17.62 -8.98 22.39
CA LEU A 303 -16.98 -10.22 21.88
C LEU A 303 -15.45 -10.33 21.93
N SER A 304 -14.98 -10.60 23.14
CA SER A 304 -14.03 -11.69 23.40
C SER A 304 -14.68 -13.04 23.02
N GLU A 305 -14.56 -13.49 21.77
CA GLU A 305 -14.49 -14.93 21.41
C GLU A 305 -14.40 -15.11 19.88
N LYS A 306 -13.34 -15.81 19.44
CA LYS A 306 -13.23 -16.59 18.19
C LYS A 306 -13.10 -15.78 16.88
N VAL A 307 -11.90 -15.68 16.32
CA VAL A 307 -11.24 -16.69 15.44
C VAL A 307 -9.89 -16.09 15.01
N SER A 308 -8.80 -16.56 15.60
CA SER A 308 -7.45 -16.34 15.10
C SER A 308 -7.20 -17.30 13.94
N LEU A 309 -7.39 -16.84 12.70
CA LEU A 309 -6.80 -17.51 11.54
C LEU A 309 -5.65 -16.65 11.06
N ALA A 310 -4.53 -16.77 11.77
CA ALA A 310 -3.23 -16.42 11.20
C ALA A 310 -2.95 -17.42 10.06
N LEU A 311 -2.83 -16.91 8.84
CA LEU A 311 -2.31 -17.69 7.72
C LEU A 311 -0.89 -18.13 8.07
N THR A 312 -0.69 -19.43 8.32
CA THR A 312 0.64 -20.01 8.49
C THR A 312 1.38 -19.99 7.16
N GLN A 313 2.70 -19.77 7.21
CA GLN A 313 3.62 -19.72 6.06
C GLN A 313 3.42 -20.90 5.09
N ASP A 314 3.12 -22.09 5.62
CA ASP A 314 2.82 -23.32 4.86
C ASP A 314 1.58 -23.24 3.95
N GLN A 315 0.59 -22.41 4.29
CA GLN A 315 -0.59 -22.22 3.45
C GLN A 315 -0.33 -21.25 2.29
N ILE A 316 0.65 -20.34 2.44
CA ILE A 316 1.09 -19.41 1.40
C ILE A 316 1.95 -20.16 0.37
N GLU A 317 2.79 -21.11 0.80
CA GLU A 317 3.60 -21.92 -0.10
C GLU A 317 2.77 -22.95 -0.90
N LYS A 318 1.73 -23.55 -0.32
CA LYS A 318 0.85 -24.49 -1.05
C LYS A 318 -0.04 -23.85 -2.11
N ALA A 319 -0.21 -22.52 -2.10
CA ALA A 319 -0.97 -21.79 -3.12
C ALA A 319 -0.09 -21.38 -4.32
N ARG A 320 1.25 -21.43 -4.18
CA ARG A 320 2.22 -21.20 -5.25
C ARG A 320 2.61 -22.53 -5.89
N GLU A 321 1.78 -23.06 -6.79
CA GLU A 321 2.19 -23.92 -7.92
C GLU A 321 0.96 -24.52 -8.62
N LYS A 322 0.61 -23.98 -9.80
CA LYS A 322 0.01 -24.73 -10.91
C LYS A 322 0.06 -23.88 -12.19
N PRO A 323 1.05 -24.11 -13.07
CA PRO A 323 1.07 -23.48 -14.38
C PRO A 323 -0.09 -24.01 -15.24
N LEU A 324 -1.03 -23.13 -15.59
CA LEU A 324 -2.10 -23.42 -16.55
C LEU A 324 -1.55 -23.35 -17.98
N VAL A 325 -0.87 -24.41 -18.43
CA VAL A 325 -0.59 -24.63 -19.87
C VAL A 325 -1.28 -25.91 -20.32
N GLY A 326 -2.49 -25.76 -20.88
CA GLY A 326 -3.25 -26.83 -21.50
C GLY A 326 -2.68 -27.20 -22.87
N LYS A 327 -1.93 -28.30 -22.94
CA LYS A 327 -1.62 -28.97 -24.21
C LYS A 327 -2.86 -29.73 -24.70
N LYS A 328 -3.44 -29.25 -25.80
CA LYS A 328 -4.49 -29.93 -26.58
C LYS A 328 -3.91 -31.22 -27.17
N SER A 329 -4.51 -32.36 -26.87
CA SER A 329 -4.36 -33.59 -27.65
C SER A 329 -5.75 -34.10 -28.05
N ALA A 330 -5.96 -34.16 -29.37
CA ALA A 330 -7.16 -34.68 -30.00
C ALA A 330 -7.20 -36.22 -29.89
N LYS A 331 -8.35 -36.74 -29.47
CA LYS A 331 -8.71 -38.16 -29.43
C LYS A 331 -9.36 -38.59 -30.75
N GLN A 332 -8.90 -39.70 -31.32
CA GLN A 332 -9.69 -40.72 -32.04
C GLN A 332 -8.96 -42.06 -31.81
N SER A 333 -9.42 -42.95 -30.92
CA SER A 333 -10.48 -43.98 -31.05
C SER A 333 -9.97 -45.33 -31.59
N GLY A 334 -10.27 -46.42 -30.86
CA GLY A 334 -10.23 -47.81 -31.34
C GLY A 334 -9.24 -48.72 -30.59
N GLU A 335 -9.57 -49.19 -29.38
CA GLU A 335 -10.11 -50.53 -29.09
C GLU A 335 -9.19 -51.76 -29.33
N ARG A 336 -8.94 -52.44 -28.20
CA ARG A 336 -8.96 -53.91 -27.97
C ARG A 336 -7.69 -54.78 -28.16
N LYS A 337 -7.25 -55.27 -26.98
CA LYS A 337 -7.17 -56.69 -26.53
C LYS A 337 -5.83 -57.47 -26.63
N LYS A 338 -5.49 -58.03 -25.44
CA LYS A 338 -4.80 -59.30 -25.06
C LYS A 338 -3.36 -59.13 -24.56
N LYS A 339 -3.11 -59.41 -23.25
CA LYS A 339 -2.65 -60.69 -22.63
C LYS A 339 -1.31 -61.14 -23.27
N THR A 340 -0.22 -61.40 -22.55
CA THR A 340 -0.05 -62.42 -21.51
C THR A 340 1.28 -62.28 -20.74
N LYS A 341 1.34 -62.87 -19.55
CA LYS A 341 2.44 -62.94 -18.55
C LYS A 341 3.71 -63.68 -18.98
N GLY A 342 4.83 -63.33 -18.33
CA GLY A 342 6.01 -64.17 -18.00
C GLY A 342 7.08 -63.32 -17.30
N GLN A 343 7.29 -63.42 -15.97
CA GLN A 343 8.32 -64.24 -15.29
C GLN A 343 9.73 -64.04 -15.89
N GLN A 344 10.83 -63.75 -15.17
CA GLN A 344 11.15 -63.85 -13.74
C GLN A 344 12.62 -63.34 -13.58
N GLN A 345 13.01 -62.94 -12.35
CA GLN A 345 14.39 -62.77 -11.86
C GLN A 345 15.08 -61.43 -12.25
N ARG A 346 15.79 -60.71 -11.37
CA ARG A 346 16.32 -60.97 -10.03
C ARG A 346 16.90 -59.66 -9.47
N LYS A 347 16.76 -59.49 -8.14
CA LYS A 347 17.66 -58.83 -7.17
C LYS A 347 17.55 -57.31 -6.90
N GLN A 348 17.12 -57.07 -5.63
CA GLN A 348 17.67 -56.15 -4.61
C GLN A 348 17.40 -54.65 -4.78
N HIS A 349 17.06 -53.86 -3.75
CA HIS A 349 16.59 -54.01 -2.36
C HIS A 349 16.26 -52.55 -1.95
N GLU A 350 15.01 -52.22 -1.67
CA GLU A 350 14.51 -51.77 -0.35
C GLU A 350 14.53 -50.26 -0.05
N ASN A 351 13.41 -49.87 0.57
CA ASN A 351 12.94 -48.56 1.01
C ASN A 351 13.49 -48.19 2.41
N ALA A 352 13.00 -47.02 2.87
CA ALA A 352 12.77 -46.57 4.24
C ALA A 352 13.85 -45.59 4.72
N GLU A 353 13.50 -44.32 4.92
CA GLU A 353 12.76 -43.77 6.08
C GLU A 353 13.59 -43.86 7.37
N ASP A 354 13.61 -42.72 8.07
CA ASP A 354 14.16 -42.47 9.39
C ASP A 354 15.69 -42.54 9.54
N LEU A 355 16.27 -41.42 10.01
CA LEU A 355 17.09 -41.36 11.23
C LEU A 355 17.57 -39.91 11.47
N ASP A 356 16.73 -39.21 12.22
CA ASP A 356 16.99 -38.44 13.43
C ASP A 356 18.45 -38.06 13.82
N ALA A 357 18.56 -36.78 14.17
CA ALA A 357 19.47 -36.09 15.08
C ALA A 357 20.77 -36.78 15.53
N LYS A 358 21.93 -36.18 15.20
CA LYS A 358 23.07 -35.96 16.12
C LYS A 358 23.98 -34.82 15.64
N ALA A 359 24.54 -34.15 16.64
CA ALA A 359 25.75 -33.32 16.66
C ALA A 359 25.57 -31.79 16.51
N ASP A 360 24.99 -31.21 17.57
CA ASP A 360 25.61 -30.07 18.28
C ASP A 360 27.08 -30.38 18.69
N ASP A 361 27.81 -29.32 19.02
CA ASP A 361 29.22 -29.22 19.46
C ASP A 361 30.30 -29.21 18.35
N VAL A 362 30.71 -27.99 17.95
CA VAL A 362 32.09 -27.44 18.06
C VAL A 362 31.97 -25.91 17.87
N TYR A 363 31.75 -25.12 18.93
CA TYR A 363 32.75 -24.42 19.76
C TYR A 363 33.80 -23.59 18.98
N THR A 364 33.54 -22.27 18.95
CA THR A 364 34.45 -21.15 19.30
C THR A 364 35.93 -21.16 18.88
N ALA A 365 36.29 -20.27 17.96
CA ALA A 365 37.55 -19.51 17.78
C ALA A 365 37.41 -18.84 16.38
N ASP A 366 37.39 -17.53 16.17
CA ASP A 366 38.40 -16.54 16.52
C ASP A 366 37.75 -15.20 16.87
N ALA A 367 37.91 -14.81 18.15
CA ALA A 367 37.90 -13.43 18.60
C ALA A 367 39.30 -13.21 19.17
N ASN A 368 40.22 -12.65 18.37
CA ASN A 368 41.51 -12.10 18.77
C ASN A 368 42.23 -11.58 17.52
N GLU A 369 42.13 -10.29 17.24
CA GLU A 369 43.25 -9.43 16.79
C GLU A 369 42.85 -7.98 17.10
N ALA A 370 42.69 -7.72 18.41
CA ALA A 370 42.95 -6.42 19.00
C ALA A 370 44.38 -6.46 19.53
N GLU A 371 45.10 -5.35 19.41
CA GLU A 371 46.47 -5.10 19.88
C GLU A 371 47.61 -5.70 19.02
N GLU A 372 48.06 -4.96 18.01
CA GLU A 372 49.49 -4.94 17.70
C GLU A 372 50.00 -3.53 17.33
N LEU A 373 50.59 -2.90 18.36
CA LEU A 373 51.86 -2.18 18.36
C LEU A 373 52.03 -0.93 17.47
N THR A 374 51.80 0.22 18.12
CA THR A 374 52.82 1.27 18.38
C THR A 374 54.10 1.23 17.54
N ALA A 375 54.23 2.21 16.63
CA ALA A 375 55.50 2.87 16.30
C ALA A 375 55.22 4.19 15.55
N GLU A 376 55.21 5.31 16.27
CA GLU A 376 55.42 6.64 15.68
C GLU A 376 56.87 6.76 15.15
N PRO A 377 57.14 7.75 14.29
CA PRO A 377 57.69 8.99 14.86
C PRO A 377 57.11 10.28 14.26
N ASP A 378 56.77 11.18 15.18
CA ASP A 378 56.77 12.65 15.15
C ASP A 378 57.21 13.39 13.88
N LYS A 379 56.42 14.41 13.52
CA LYS A 379 56.89 15.80 13.40
C LYS A 379 55.72 16.81 13.27
N HIS A 380 55.60 17.64 14.30
CA HIS A 380 55.23 19.07 14.32
C HIS A 380 53.96 19.54 13.57
N ALA A 381 52.98 20.07 14.30
CA ALA A 381 52.77 21.52 14.45
C ALA A 381 51.49 21.86 15.25
N GLU A 382 51.72 22.63 16.32
CA GLU A 382 50.89 23.72 16.86
C GLU A 382 49.50 23.44 17.46
N GLU A 383 49.47 23.66 18.78
CA GLU A 383 48.34 23.90 19.67
C GLU A 383 47.59 25.18 19.30
N ASP A 384 46.26 25.18 19.37
CA ASP A 384 45.54 26.37 19.86
C ASP A 384 44.24 25.97 20.57
N ASP A 385 44.08 26.55 21.76
CA ASP A 385 43.16 26.24 22.84
C ASP A 385 42.01 27.24 22.81
N VAL A 386 40.76 26.82 22.55
CA VAL A 386 39.58 27.68 22.78
C VAL A 386 38.43 26.89 23.39
N LYS A 387 37.99 27.41 24.54
CA LYS A 387 37.07 26.87 25.53
C LYS A 387 35.87 27.82 25.60
N GLU A 388 34.71 27.46 25.04
CA GLU A 388 33.44 28.19 25.19
C GLU A 388 32.32 27.13 25.33
N THR A 389 31.80 26.81 26.52
CA THR A 389 30.89 27.54 27.42
C THR A 389 29.52 27.89 26.79
N TYR A 390 28.50 27.13 27.21
CA TYR A 390 27.05 27.30 26.93
C TYR A 390 26.50 28.68 27.35
N PRO A 391 25.31 29.06 26.83
CA PRO A 391 24.27 29.51 27.76
C PRO A 391 22.87 28.93 27.49
N MET A 392 22.24 28.50 28.59
CA MET A 392 20.80 28.40 28.78
C MET A 392 20.12 29.76 28.52
N VAL A 393 18.97 29.75 27.83
CA VAL A 393 18.03 30.88 27.80
C VAL A 393 16.64 30.35 28.16
N ALA A 394 16.08 30.92 29.21
CA ALA A 394 14.70 30.77 29.65
C ALA A 394 13.87 31.97 29.18
N ASP A 395 12.55 31.82 29.38
CA ASP A 395 11.48 32.82 29.31
C ASP A 395 10.86 33.11 27.93
N ASP A 396 9.57 32.76 27.78
CA ASP A 396 8.52 33.77 27.95
C ASP A 396 7.10 33.16 27.93
N GLU A 397 6.30 33.56 28.91
CA GLU A 397 4.86 33.35 29.03
C GLU A 397 4.07 34.27 28.09
N ALA A 398 2.93 33.81 27.55
CA ALA A 398 1.85 34.69 27.08
C ALA A 398 0.47 33.97 27.06
N THR A 399 -0.30 34.21 28.14
CA THR A 399 -1.76 34.51 28.24
C THR A 399 -2.80 33.87 27.30
N PRO A 400 -3.95 33.37 27.84
CA PRO A 400 -5.20 33.16 27.12
C PRO A 400 -6.22 34.31 27.34
N ASP A 401 -7.00 34.63 26.30
CA ASP A 401 -8.02 35.69 26.29
C ASP A 401 -9.44 35.15 26.58
N ASP A 402 -10.05 35.76 27.60
CA ASP A 402 -11.45 36.17 27.81
C ASP A 402 -12.36 36.19 26.54
N THR A 403 -13.69 36.01 26.56
CA THR A 403 -14.72 36.54 27.46
C THR A 403 -16.11 35.95 27.15
N SER A 404 -16.96 35.98 28.17
CA SER A 404 -18.39 35.68 28.22
C SER A 404 -19.31 36.72 27.55
N GLY A 405 -20.54 36.32 27.21
CA GLY A 405 -21.72 37.18 27.41
C GLY A 405 -22.85 37.07 26.39
N MET A 406 -24.00 36.51 26.81
CA MET A 406 -25.29 37.21 26.92
C MET A 406 -26.48 36.22 26.86
N GLU A 407 -27.16 36.10 28.00
CA GLU A 407 -28.54 35.62 28.10
C GLU A 407 -29.52 36.68 27.58
N GLY A 408 -30.61 36.23 26.96
CA GLY A 408 -31.77 37.05 26.62
C GLY A 408 -33.04 36.21 26.59
N LYS A 409 -33.78 36.20 27.70
CA LYS A 409 -35.17 35.74 27.83
C LYS A 409 -36.09 36.52 26.87
N LEU A 410 -37.15 35.88 26.36
CA LEU A 410 -38.57 36.23 26.65
C LEU A 410 -39.59 35.41 25.81
N GLN A 411 -40.59 34.91 26.55
CA GLN A 411 -42.03 34.84 26.26
C GLN A 411 -42.64 33.82 25.28
N GLU A 412 -43.31 32.85 25.92
CA GLU A 412 -44.60 32.22 25.68
C GLU A 412 -45.50 32.74 24.54
N GLY A 413 -46.10 31.79 23.80
CA GLY A 413 -47.29 32.04 22.99
C GLY A 413 -47.74 30.85 22.13
N SER A 414 -48.65 30.04 22.67
CA SER A 414 -49.78 29.43 21.94
C SER A 414 -49.56 28.22 21.01
N LYS A 415 -50.07 27.08 21.52
CA LYS A 415 -50.69 25.93 20.84
C LYS A 415 -50.91 26.07 19.32
N GLU A 416 -50.36 25.14 18.54
CA GLU A 416 -51.11 24.35 17.56
C GLU A 416 -50.32 23.11 17.11
N THR A 417 -51.09 22.07 16.84
CA THR A 417 -50.75 20.68 16.52
C THR A 417 -50.14 20.59 15.11
N GLU A 418 -48.94 20.03 14.91
CA GLU A 418 -48.58 19.23 13.71
C GLU A 418 -47.14 18.67 13.73
N GLU A 419 -47.03 17.44 13.22
CA GLU A 419 -45.86 16.65 12.81
C GLU A 419 -44.45 17.00 13.33
N ARG A 420 -44.02 16.24 14.34
CA ARG A 420 -42.61 16.15 14.78
C ARG A 420 -41.79 15.38 13.73
N LEU A 421 -41.14 16.12 12.82
CA LEU A 421 -40.02 15.63 11.99
C LEU A 421 -38.80 15.34 12.91
N PRO A 422 -38.13 14.17 12.79
CA PRO A 422 -36.87 13.96 13.49
C PRO A 422 -35.74 14.78 12.84
N ALA A 423 -34.85 15.29 13.70
CA ALA A 423 -33.80 16.24 13.38
C ALA A 423 -32.80 15.73 12.32
N ALA A 424 -32.35 16.64 11.47
CA ALA A 424 -31.30 16.42 10.47
C ALA A 424 -29.98 16.03 11.15
N GLY A 425 -29.49 14.80 10.90
CA GLY A 425 -28.18 14.33 11.37
C GLY A 425 -28.09 12.84 11.70
N GLU A 426 -29.22 12.14 11.86
CA GLU A 426 -29.25 10.70 12.10
C GLU A 426 -29.45 9.91 10.81
N THR A 427 -28.54 8.98 10.59
CA THR A 427 -28.62 8.00 9.51
C THR A 427 -29.76 7.05 9.73
N PRO A 428 -30.65 6.84 8.76
CA PRO A 428 -31.80 5.97 8.95
C PRO A 428 -31.33 4.55 9.28
N GLU A 429 -31.96 3.94 10.28
CA GLU A 429 -31.71 2.54 10.63
C GLU A 429 -31.91 1.62 9.41
N PRO A 430 -31.31 0.42 9.37
CA PRO A 430 -31.54 -0.52 8.29
C PRO A 430 -33.02 -0.96 8.21
N LEU A 431 -33.59 -1.01 7.00
CA LEU A 431 -34.97 -1.45 6.81
C LEU A 431 -35.04 -2.97 6.69
N VAL A 432 -35.64 -3.63 7.67
CA VAL A 432 -35.88 -5.09 7.64
C VAL A 432 -37.23 -5.44 7.00
N LEU A 433 -37.19 -6.14 5.88
CA LEU A 433 -38.35 -6.59 5.11
C LEU A 433 -38.95 -7.89 5.68
N PRO A 434 -40.18 -8.28 5.30
CA PRO A 434 -40.87 -9.45 5.87
C PRO A 434 -40.17 -10.79 5.64
N ASN A 435 -39.30 -10.88 4.63
CA ASN A 435 -38.51 -12.06 4.28
C ASN A 435 -37.08 -11.99 4.84
N ASN A 436 -36.87 -11.31 5.96
CA ASN A 436 -35.56 -11.12 6.64
C ASN A 436 -34.49 -10.38 5.84
N ILE A 437 -34.84 -9.79 4.70
CA ILE A 437 -33.90 -9.00 3.92
C ILE A 437 -33.77 -7.63 4.53
N THR A 438 -32.54 -7.22 4.75
CA THR A 438 -32.22 -5.91 5.31
C THR A 438 -31.73 -4.99 4.19
N ILE A 439 -32.34 -3.82 4.03
CA ILE A 439 -31.81 -2.73 3.21
C ILE A 439 -30.93 -1.86 4.11
N GLU A 440 -29.62 -1.91 3.86
CA GLU A 440 -28.61 -1.15 4.60
C GLU A 440 -28.45 0.27 4.05
N LEU A 441 -28.62 0.42 2.73
CA LEU A 441 -28.51 1.70 2.04
C LEU A 441 -29.48 1.74 0.86
N LEU A 442 -30.14 2.88 0.69
CA LEU A 442 -30.85 3.18 -0.55
C LEU A 442 -30.73 4.67 -0.90
N THR A 443 -30.11 4.93 -2.04
CA THR A 443 -29.98 6.24 -2.70
C THR A 443 -30.52 6.14 -4.13
N PRO A 444 -30.70 7.26 -4.86
CA PRO A 444 -31.10 7.21 -6.26
C PRO A 444 -30.12 6.45 -7.18
N GLU A 445 -28.86 6.29 -6.76
CA GLU A 445 -27.78 5.69 -7.56
C GLU A 445 -27.37 4.30 -7.07
N GLU A 446 -27.65 3.95 -5.81
CA GLU A 446 -27.19 2.70 -5.20
C GLU A 446 -28.19 2.13 -4.18
N MET A 447 -28.34 0.80 -4.19
CA MET A 447 -29.02 0.03 -3.15
C MET A 447 -28.11 -1.07 -2.62
N VAL A 448 -27.94 -1.16 -1.29
CA VAL A 448 -27.22 -2.24 -0.62
C VAL A 448 -28.20 -3.04 0.22
N ILE A 449 -28.30 -4.33 -0.07
CA ILE A 449 -29.18 -5.25 0.65
C ILE A 449 -28.44 -6.50 1.12
N ARG A 450 -28.91 -7.07 2.23
CA ARG A 450 -28.35 -8.25 2.88
C ARG A 450 -29.46 -9.26 3.18
N ARG A 451 -29.12 -10.54 3.05
CA ARG A 451 -29.92 -11.69 3.52
C ARG A 451 -29.02 -12.61 4.33
N ASP A 452 -29.61 -13.44 5.19
CA ASP A 452 -28.85 -14.30 6.10
C ASP A 452 -28.41 -15.61 5.43
N SER A 453 -29.15 -16.06 4.40
CA SER A 453 -28.84 -17.29 3.66
C SER A 453 -29.07 -17.14 2.15
N SER A 454 -28.30 -17.89 1.34
CA SER A 454 -28.50 -17.95 -0.10
C SER A 454 -29.80 -18.65 -0.51
N GLU A 455 -30.40 -19.41 0.40
CA GLU A 455 -31.69 -20.09 0.19
C GLU A 455 -32.89 -19.12 0.22
N GLU A 456 -32.76 -18.01 0.96
CA GLU A 456 -33.80 -16.98 1.04
C GLU A 456 -33.83 -16.15 -0.25
N LYS A 457 -34.97 -16.12 -0.95
CA LYS A 457 -35.11 -15.32 -2.17
C LYS A 457 -35.10 -13.83 -1.83
N TRP A 458 -34.41 -13.03 -2.66
CA TRP A 458 -34.37 -11.57 -2.52
C TRP A 458 -35.75 -10.89 -2.47
N GLY A 459 -36.80 -11.52 -3.01
CA GLY A 459 -38.15 -10.95 -3.04
C GLY A 459 -38.30 -9.66 -3.87
N LEU A 460 -37.23 -9.17 -4.49
CA LEU A 460 -37.25 -8.06 -5.44
C LEU A 460 -37.98 -8.50 -6.70
N SER A 461 -38.96 -7.70 -7.14
CA SER A 461 -39.58 -7.89 -8.45
C SER A 461 -38.70 -7.24 -9.51
N LEU A 462 -38.08 -8.05 -10.35
CA LEU A 462 -37.26 -7.58 -11.47
C LEU A 462 -38.06 -7.63 -12.76
N GLU A 463 -37.90 -6.61 -13.58
CA GLU A 463 -38.47 -6.57 -14.93
C GLU A 463 -37.34 -6.40 -15.94
N SER A 464 -37.33 -7.21 -16.99
CA SER A 464 -36.38 -7.07 -18.08
C SER A 464 -37.06 -6.44 -19.29
N SER A 465 -36.48 -5.35 -19.80
CA SER A 465 -36.90 -4.66 -21.01
C SER A 465 -35.83 -4.75 -22.09
N GLY A 466 -36.23 -4.91 -23.35
CA GLY A 466 -35.33 -5.04 -24.50
C GLY A 466 -34.97 -6.50 -24.82
N GLU A 467 -34.32 -6.67 -25.97
CA GLU A 467 -33.95 -7.97 -26.53
C GLU A 467 -32.46 -7.99 -26.88
N GLY A 468 -31.82 -9.16 -26.77
CA GLY A 468 -30.39 -9.31 -27.08
C GLY A 468 -29.45 -8.48 -26.20
N ALA A 469 -28.53 -7.75 -26.84
CA ALA A 469 -27.48 -6.97 -26.16
C ALA A 469 -28.00 -5.68 -25.50
N GLU A 470 -29.23 -5.24 -25.82
CA GLU A 470 -29.85 -4.05 -25.21
C GLU A 470 -30.74 -4.40 -24.01
N ARG A 471 -30.68 -5.66 -23.53
CA ARG A 471 -31.48 -6.10 -22.40
C ARG A 471 -31.11 -5.33 -21.14
N THR A 472 -32.05 -4.54 -20.65
CA THR A 472 -31.95 -3.78 -19.40
C THR A 472 -32.81 -4.44 -18.34
N MET A 473 -32.35 -4.40 -17.09
CA MET A 473 -33.11 -4.90 -15.94
C MET A 473 -33.46 -3.73 -15.03
N ARG A 474 -34.68 -3.74 -14.47
CA ARG A 474 -35.12 -2.73 -13.49
C ARG A 474 -35.74 -3.38 -12.27
N VAL A 475 -35.59 -2.74 -11.11
CA VAL A 475 -36.27 -3.15 -9.87
C VAL A 475 -37.65 -2.50 -9.85
N ARG A 476 -38.69 -3.30 -10.04
CA ARG A 476 -40.09 -2.86 -10.11
C ARG A 476 -40.73 -2.68 -8.74
N ALA A 477 -40.45 -3.58 -7.80
CA ALA A 477 -41.04 -3.56 -6.47
C ALA A 477 -40.14 -4.21 -5.41
N LEU A 478 -40.21 -3.67 -4.20
CA LEU A 478 -39.72 -4.31 -2.96
C LEU A 478 -40.72 -5.38 -2.49
N PRO A 479 -40.31 -6.33 -1.63
CA PRO A 479 -41.20 -7.32 -1.02
C PRO A 479 -42.46 -6.70 -0.41
N ASP A 480 -43.61 -7.31 -0.66
CA ASP A 480 -44.91 -6.82 -0.20
C ASP A 480 -44.98 -6.77 1.33
N LEU A 481 -45.36 -5.61 1.86
CA LEU A 481 -45.59 -5.44 3.29
C LEU A 481 -47.00 -5.92 3.66
N PRO A 482 -47.17 -6.68 4.75
CA PRO A 482 -48.40 -7.39 5.11
C PRO A 482 -49.62 -6.48 5.33
N SER A 483 -49.39 -5.20 5.63
CA SER A 483 -50.48 -4.24 5.86
C SER A 483 -50.19 -2.88 5.23
N LYS A 484 -51.25 -2.17 4.83
CA LYS A 484 -51.18 -0.76 4.44
C LYS A 484 -50.77 0.16 5.60
N ARG A 485 -50.91 -0.31 6.85
CA ARG A 485 -50.53 0.41 8.08
C ARG A 485 -49.17 -0.01 8.65
N ASP A 486 -48.40 -0.83 7.92
CA ASP A 486 -47.09 -1.29 8.38
C ASP A 486 -46.14 -0.10 8.61
N ALA A 487 -45.53 -0.04 9.79
CA ALA A 487 -44.63 1.05 10.18
C ALA A 487 -43.44 1.20 9.22
N ARG A 488 -43.00 0.11 8.59
CA ARG A 488 -41.93 0.08 7.58
C ARG A 488 -42.23 0.94 6.36
N ARG A 489 -43.51 1.21 6.05
CA ARG A 489 -43.89 2.13 4.96
C ARG A 489 -43.49 3.59 5.24
N LYS A 490 -43.26 3.94 6.51
CA LYS A 490 -42.79 5.28 6.92
C LYS A 490 -41.26 5.40 6.85
N HIS A 491 -40.55 4.29 6.68
CA HIS A 491 -39.10 4.24 6.65
C HIS A 491 -38.52 5.07 5.50
N PRO A 492 -37.43 5.83 5.69
CA PRO A 492 -36.81 6.64 4.65
C PRO A 492 -36.50 5.84 3.38
N PHE A 493 -35.88 4.66 3.49
CA PHE A 493 -35.63 3.81 2.32
C PHE A 493 -36.91 3.36 1.59
N TYR A 494 -37.98 2.99 2.31
CA TYR A 494 -39.23 2.62 1.64
C TYR A 494 -39.84 3.82 0.90
N LYS A 495 -39.80 5.01 1.52
CA LYS A 495 -40.25 6.27 0.90
C LYS A 495 -39.41 6.61 -0.33
N THR A 496 -38.08 6.54 -0.24
CA THR A 496 -37.17 6.80 -1.36
C THR A 496 -37.44 5.85 -2.52
N PHE A 497 -37.66 4.55 -2.27
CA PHE A 497 -37.98 3.60 -3.34
C PHE A 497 -39.29 3.95 -4.07
N MET A 498 -40.34 4.27 -3.30
CA MET A 498 -41.69 4.52 -3.83
C MET A 498 -41.84 5.92 -4.44
N LYS A 499 -41.09 6.90 -3.93
CA LYS A 499 -41.07 8.30 -4.37
C LYS A 499 -39.61 8.77 -4.39
N PRO A 500 -38.84 8.40 -5.43
CA PRO A 500 -37.45 8.81 -5.51
C PRO A 500 -37.35 10.33 -5.63
N PRO A 501 -36.33 10.96 -5.02
CA PRO A 501 -36.14 12.42 -5.08
C PRO A 501 -35.84 12.92 -6.51
N VAL A 502 -35.36 12.03 -7.38
CA VAL A 502 -35.16 12.25 -8.82
C VAL A 502 -36.04 11.25 -9.58
N LYS A 503 -36.47 11.56 -10.80
CA LYS A 503 -37.19 10.59 -11.65
C LYS A 503 -36.28 9.40 -11.96
N THR A 504 -36.40 8.35 -11.15
CA THR A 504 -35.57 7.15 -11.25
C THR A 504 -36.45 5.97 -11.65
N GLU A 505 -36.12 5.33 -12.77
CA GLU A 505 -36.78 4.09 -13.22
C GLU A 505 -36.22 2.83 -12.56
N TRP A 506 -35.31 2.99 -11.59
CA TRP A 506 -34.59 1.90 -10.90
C TRP A 506 -33.94 0.90 -11.87
N ARG A 507 -33.46 1.41 -13.02
CA ARG A 507 -32.73 0.63 -14.03
C ARG A 507 -31.36 0.26 -13.47
N ILE A 508 -31.07 -1.03 -13.45
CA ILE A 508 -29.85 -1.60 -12.88
C ILE A 508 -28.72 -1.43 -13.90
N GLN A 509 -27.65 -0.76 -13.48
CA GLN A 509 -26.40 -0.63 -14.22
C GLN A 509 -25.46 -1.80 -13.93
N SER A 510 -25.27 -2.13 -12.65
CA SER A 510 -24.41 -3.24 -12.23
C SER A 510 -24.89 -3.85 -10.91
N VAL A 511 -24.50 -5.10 -10.68
CA VAL A 511 -24.68 -5.78 -9.38
C VAL A 511 -23.34 -6.34 -8.93
N ASN A 512 -22.89 -5.95 -7.75
CA ASN A 512 -21.57 -6.29 -7.20
C ASN A 512 -20.42 -6.05 -8.22
N GLY A 513 -20.52 -4.96 -8.98
CA GLY A 513 -19.54 -4.59 -10.03
C GLY A 513 -19.73 -5.29 -11.37
N VAL A 514 -20.63 -6.27 -11.49
CA VAL A 514 -20.90 -6.95 -12.77
C VAL A 514 -21.98 -6.21 -13.56
N PRO A 515 -21.70 -5.76 -14.81
CA PRO A 515 -22.65 -5.03 -15.62
C PRO A 515 -23.91 -5.84 -15.94
N SER A 516 -25.06 -5.16 -15.97
CA SER A 516 -26.37 -5.78 -16.29
C SER A 516 -26.40 -6.45 -17.69
N LEU A 517 -25.52 -6.04 -18.60
CA LEU A 517 -25.35 -6.61 -19.94
C LEU A 517 -24.96 -8.10 -19.91
N ARG A 518 -24.26 -8.56 -18.86
CA ARG A 518 -23.88 -9.98 -18.66
C ARG A 518 -24.97 -10.72 -17.90
N ALA A 519 -26.18 -10.79 -18.46
CA ALA A 519 -27.39 -11.26 -17.78
C ALA A 519 -27.26 -12.63 -17.08
N ALA A 520 -26.48 -13.57 -17.65
CA ALA A 520 -26.28 -14.89 -17.04
C ALA A 520 -25.47 -14.83 -15.74
N GLU A 521 -24.35 -14.11 -15.75
CA GLU A 521 -23.49 -13.91 -14.58
C GLU A 521 -24.17 -13.02 -13.54
N PHE A 522 -24.86 -11.99 -14.01
CA PHE A 522 -25.70 -11.12 -13.21
C PHE A 522 -26.69 -11.92 -12.35
N LEU A 523 -27.45 -12.84 -12.95
CA LEU A 523 -28.43 -13.65 -12.23
C LEU A 523 -27.78 -14.69 -11.32
N ASP A 524 -26.61 -15.23 -11.67
CA ASP A 524 -25.88 -16.17 -10.82
C ASP A 524 -25.34 -15.48 -9.56
N ILE A 525 -24.80 -14.26 -9.70
CA ILE A 525 -24.37 -13.42 -8.56
C ILE A 525 -25.56 -13.13 -7.65
N MET A 526 -26.68 -12.70 -8.23
CA MET A 526 -27.91 -12.49 -7.45
C MET A 526 -28.31 -13.74 -6.68
N ARG A 527 -28.19 -14.95 -7.26
CA ARG A 527 -28.58 -16.18 -6.57
C ARG A 527 -27.66 -16.56 -5.42
N ARG A 528 -26.37 -16.24 -5.50
CA ARG A 528 -25.36 -16.71 -4.52
C ARG A 528 -25.00 -15.67 -3.46
N ALA A 529 -25.07 -14.39 -3.79
CA ALA A 529 -24.61 -13.33 -2.91
C ALA A 529 -25.45 -13.25 -1.62
N LEU A 530 -24.81 -13.14 -0.46
CA LEU A 530 -25.50 -12.82 0.81
C LEU A 530 -25.68 -11.31 0.98
N ARG A 531 -24.78 -10.53 0.38
CA ARG A 531 -24.84 -9.08 0.30
C ARG A 531 -24.81 -8.65 -1.16
N MET A 532 -25.76 -7.82 -1.54
CA MET A 532 -25.91 -7.36 -2.91
C MET A 532 -25.90 -5.83 -2.96
N ARG A 533 -24.96 -5.30 -3.73
CA ARG A 533 -24.83 -3.90 -4.10
C ARG A 533 -25.34 -3.72 -5.51
N ILE A 534 -26.46 -3.01 -5.67
CA ILE A 534 -27.06 -2.68 -6.95
C ILE A 534 -26.74 -1.22 -7.26
N GLN A 535 -26.10 -0.96 -8.38
CA GLN A 535 -25.95 0.40 -8.92
C GLN A 535 -27.04 0.66 -9.95
N PHE A 536 -27.62 1.85 -9.91
CA PHE A 536 -28.66 2.28 -10.83
C PHE A 536 -28.10 3.31 -11.81
N PHE A 537 -28.67 3.34 -13.02
CA PHE A 537 -28.41 4.44 -13.94
C PHE A 537 -28.90 5.76 -13.35
N LYS A 538 -28.06 6.79 -13.41
CA LYS A 538 -28.43 8.16 -13.04
C LYS A 538 -29.61 8.62 -13.91
N GLY A 539 -30.70 9.08 -13.27
CA GLY A 539 -31.86 9.62 -13.97
C GLY A 539 -31.43 10.81 -14.85
N ARG A 540 -31.91 10.85 -16.10
CA ARG A 540 -31.72 11.98 -17.02
C ARG A 540 -32.63 13.16 -16.65
#